data_AF-A0A9E4KI13-F1
#
_entry.id   AF-A0A9E4KI13-F1
#
_cell.length_a   1.000
_cell.length_b   1.000
_cell.length_c   1.000
_cell.angle_alpha   90.00
_cell.angle_beta   90.00
_cell.angle_gamma   90.00
#
_symmetry.space_group_name_H-M   'P 1'
#
loop_
_entity.id
_entity.type
_entity.pdbx_description
1 polymer ?
#
loop_
_entity_poly.entity_id
_entity_poly.type
_entity_poly.pdbx_seq_one_letter_code
_entity_poly.pdbx_strand_id
1 'polypeptide(L)'
;MENLGDILKRMRENRSVNGDSTGSLPPDEPAEDVCPVCDGRLWLAVEAPVGHADFGKVEPCQCQADIDLSERSTRLRRYSNLGSLSRLTFGSADPEGIASDPESKRLYRIAYEAALAYAEQPLGWLVLTGPHGSGKTHLAAAISNHCIEQGRPVFFVHVPDLLDDLRSTYSPTSELSYSELFEQVNEAPLLVLDGLGTQSPTPWAQEKLQQIFNRRANSELPTIVTTAAQMSDVDPYIASRMSRPTLSRVVEIRGDSPAPTRSLGRVPSEMVGRMTFDTFDTRGNSASAEQQRSLTYAFESARAWAETPDGWLSLFGETGAGKTHLSVAIAESRLSRGLPVFFAFVPELMDYLRFTFDPNSRVAYDRVFDEVRNAPMLILDDLGVEYRSDWAYEKLYQIVVHRHNQRMPTVITTSLNVLDTTGPIVSRIRDELSGMLIRVDAPDYRVKRRGGNRQGTPEHRPRRGNRR
;
A
#
# COMPACT_ATOMS: atom_id res chain seq x y z
N MET A 1 12.31 -36.34 -4.91
CA MET A 1 11.24 -35.34 -4.79
C MET A 1 9.94 -36.08 -4.97
N GLU A 2 9.24 -36.37 -3.88
CA GLU A 2 7.91 -37.00 -3.94
C GLU A 2 6.90 -35.98 -4.50
N ASN A 3 5.97 -36.47 -5.32
CA ASN A 3 4.93 -35.65 -5.94
C ASN A 3 3.86 -35.29 -4.89
N LEU A 4 3.46 -34.01 -4.86
CA LEU A 4 2.49 -33.46 -3.91
C LEU A 4 1.15 -34.25 -3.88
N GLY A 5 0.79 -34.88 -5.00
CA GLY A 5 -0.39 -35.75 -5.09
C GLY A 5 -0.31 -37.02 -4.25
N ASP A 6 0.88 -37.61 -4.12
CA ASP A 6 1.08 -38.85 -3.36
C ASP A 6 1.09 -38.59 -1.85
N ILE A 7 1.55 -37.41 -1.44
CA ILE A 7 1.52 -36.95 -0.04
C ILE A 7 0.07 -36.72 0.43
N LEU A 8 -0.76 -36.12 -0.43
CA LEU A 8 -2.17 -35.85 -0.12
C LEU A 8 -3.03 -37.13 -0.08
N LYS A 9 -2.70 -38.12 -0.91
CA LYS A 9 -3.41 -39.41 -0.90
C LYS A 9 -3.15 -40.20 0.39
N ARG A 10 -1.90 -40.19 0.87
CA ARG A 10 -1.51 -40.80 2.14
C ARG A 10 -2.16 -40.15 3.37
N MET A 11 -2.32 -38.82 3.35
CA MET A 11 -3.04 -38.11 4.42
C MET A 11 -4.54 -38.44 4.48
N ARG A 12 -5.15 -38.82 3.35
CA ARG A 12 -6.55 -39.25 3.28
C ARG A 12 -6.74 -40.69 3.77
N GLU A 13 -5.85 -41.60 3.42
CA GLU A 13 -5.93 -43.01 3.81
C GLU A 13 -5.65 -43.24 5.31
N ASN A 14 -4.85 -42.38 5.94
CA ASN A 14 -4.61 -42.39 7.39
C ASN A 14 -5.77 -41.83 8.24
N ARG A 15 -6.81 -41.24 7.63
CA ARG A 15 -8.01 -40.77 8.35
C ARG A 15 -9.07 -41.85 8.56
N SER A 16 -8.95 -43.01 7.92
CA SER A 16 -9.95 -44.08 7.98
C SER A 16 -9.61 -45.27 8.89
N VAL A 17 -8.49 -45.24 9.63
CA VAL A 17 -8.17 -46.27 10.62
C VAL A 17 -7.57 -45.65 11.88
N ASN A 18 -8.42 -45.25 12.81
CA ASN A 18 -8.28 -45.50 14.25
C ASN A 18 -9.47 -44.86 14.98
N GLY A 19 -10.40 -45.73 15.39
CA GLY A 19 -11.48 -45.41 16.31
C GLY A 19 -10.98 -45.25 17.75
N ASP A 20 -11.90 -44.75 18.57
CA ASP A 20 -11.86 -44.53 20.01
C ASP A 20 -10.96 -43.40 20.54
N SER A 21 -11.55 -42.21 20.62
CA SER A 21 -11.53 -41.44 21.86
C SER A 21 -12.67 -40.42 21.90
N THR A 22 -13.35 -40.40 23.04
CA THR A 22 -14.49 -39.55 23.40
C THR A 22 -14.14 -38.07 23.30
N GLY A 23 -14.71 -37.38 22.32
CA GLY A 23 -14.74 -35.92 22.21
C GLY A 23 -16.00 -35.51 21.49
N SER A 24 -16.90 -34.83 22.19
CA SER A 24 -18.17 -34.32 21.68
C SER A 24 -17.95 -33.44 20.45
N LEU A 25 -18.45 -33.89 19.30
CA LEU A 25 -18.71 -33.04 18.15
C LEU A 25 -19.79 -32.02 18.54
N PRO A 26 -19.69 -30.75 18.12
CA PRO A 26 -20.81 -29.82 18.22
C PRO A 26 -21.99 -30.38 17.41
N PRO A 27 -23.24 -30.20 17.86
CA PRO A 27 -24.40 -30.78 17.20
C PRO A 27 -24.53 -30.26 15.77
N ASP A 28 -24.81 -31.18 14.84
CA ASP A 28 -25.20 -30.88 13.46
C ASP A 28 -26.30 -29.82 13.44
N GLU A 29 -26.08 -28.71 12.73
CA GLU A 29 -27.11 -27.72 12.46
C GLU A 29 -28.23 -28.38 11.62
N PRO A 30 -29.52 -28.20 11.98
CA PRO A 30 -30.61 -28.81 11.23
C PRO A 30 -30.72 -28.20 9.83
N ALA A 31 -30.95 -29.04 8.82
CA ALA A 31 -31.20 -28.63 7.44
C ALA A 31 -32.41 -27.67 7.35
N GLU A 32 -32.20 -26.49 6.75
CA GLU A 32 -33.13 -25.35 6.81
C GLU A 32 -34.28 -25.43 5.79
N ASP A 33 -35.51 -25.07 6.23
CA ASP A 33 -36.64 -24.78 5.35
C ASP A 33 -36.44 -23.43 4.64
N VAL A 34 -35.88 -23.46 3.44
CA VAL A 34 -35.73 -22.28 2.57
C VAL A 34 -37.11 -21.86 2.03
N CYS A 35 -37.42 -20.56 2.07
CA CYS A 35 -38.70 -20.07 1.58
C CYS A 35 -38.82 -20.28 0.05
N PRO A 36 -39.85 -20.98 -0.46
CA PRO A 36 -39.96 -21.31 -1.90
C PRO A 36 -40.31 -20.11 -2.78
N VAL A 37 -40.63 -18.95 -2.19
CA VAL A 37 -41.03 -17.74 -2.92
C VAL A 37 -39.84 -16.81 -3.18
N CYS A 38 -39.01 -16.60 -2.16
CA CYS A 38 -37.83 -15.75 -2.28
C CYS A 38 -36.52 -16.52 -2.30
N ASP A 39 -36.56 -17.86 -2.18
CA ASP A 39 -35.39 -18.74 -2.14
C ASP A 39 -34.34 -18.29 -1.11
N GLY A 40 -34.81 -17.98 0.11
CA GLY A 40 -33.94 -17.48 1.19
C GLY A 40 -33.42 -16.04 1.01
N ARG A 41 -33.71 -15.37 -0.12
CA ARG A 41 -33.38 -13.96 -0.37
C ARG A 41 -34.21 -12.99 0.45
N LEU A 42 -35.30 -13.40 1.10
CA LEU A 42 -36.17 -12.56 1.94
C LEU A 42 -36.89 -11.37 1.26
N TRP A 43 -36.55 -10.92 0.06
CA TRP A 43 -37.28 -9.92 -0.73
C TRP A 43 -37.50 -10.39 -2.16
N LEU A 44 -38.33 -9.64 -2.88
CA LEU A 44 -38.65 -9.85 -4.29
C LEU A 44 -38.41 -8.55 -5.04
N ALA A 45 -37.71 -8.63 -6.16
CA ALA A 45 -37.65 -7.54 -7.11
C ALA A 45 -39.01 -7.40 -7.79
N VAL A 46 -39.53 -6.18 -7.85
CA VAL A 46 -40.77 -5.89 -8.59
C VAL A 46 -40.46 -6.01 -10.07
N GLU A 47 -41.08 -6.99 -10.74
CA GLU A 47 -41.00 -7.13 -12.19
C GLU A 47 -41.75 -5.96 -12.86
N ALA A 48 -41.00 -4.95 -13.29
CA ALA A 48 -41.54 -3.87 -14.10
C ALA A 48 -40.68 -3.66 -15.35
N PRO A 49 -41.19 -3.01 -16.41
CA PRO A 49 -40.39 -2.60 -17.56
C PRO A 49 -39.45 -1.44 -17.24
N VAL A 50 -38.31 -1.36 -17.94
CA VAL A 50 -37.35 -0.25 -17.85
C VAL A 50 -38.05 1.09 -18.05
N GLY A 51 -37.95 2.00 -17.07
CA GLY A 51 -38.59 3.33 -17.09
C GLY A 51 -39.91 3.44 -16.33
N HIS A 52 -40.44 2.35 -15.78
CA HIS A 52 -41.58 2.38 -14.84
C HIS A 52 -41.15 2.90 -13.46
N ALA A 53 -42.05 3.56 -12.72
CA ALA A 53 -41.75 4.09 -11.38
C ALA A 53 -41.39 3.01 -10.35
N ASP A 54 -41.84 1.77 -10.61
CA ASP A 54 -41.57 0.60 -9.78
C ASP A 54 -40.43 -0.27 -10.32
N PHE A 55 -39.79 0.14 -11.43
CA PHE A 55 -38.62 -0.56 -11.97
C PHE A 55 -37.46 -0.47 -10.99
N GLY A 56 -36.94 -1.64 -10.56
CA GLY A 56 -35.88 -1.71 -9.56
C GLY A 56 -36.37 -1.55 -8.11
N LYS A 57 -37.69 -1.44 -7.87
CA LYS A 57 -38.22 -1.54 -6.50
C LYS A 57 -38.09 -2.97 -6.00
N VAL A 58 -37.87 -3.09 -4.69
CA VAL A 58 -37.70 -4.35 -4.00
C VAL A 58 -38.61 -4.34 -2.78
N GLU A 59 -39.45 -5.35 -2.67
CA GLU A 59 -40.44 -5.48 -1.61
C GLU A 59 -40.13 -6.66 -0.70
N PRO A 60 -40.38 -6.56 0.61
CA PRO A 60 -40.18 -7.67 1.52
C PRO A 60 -41.04 -8.86 1.08
N CYS A 61 -40.45 -10.05 1.04
CA CYS A 61 -41.20 -11.25 0.76
C CYS A 61 -42.20 -11.48 1.89
N GLN A 62 -43.37 -12.02 1.55
CA GLN A 62 -44.40 -12.41 2.51
C GLN A 62 -43.88 -13.31 3.65
N CYS A 63 -42.79 -14.05 3.43
CA CYS A 63 -42.16 -14.84 4.49
C CYS A 63 -41.57 -13.99 5.62
N GLN A 64 -41.41 -12.67 5.44
CA GLN A 64 -41.01 -11.73 6.49
C GLN A 64 -42.19 -11.16 7.29
N ALA A 65 -43.45 -11.34 6.86
CA ALA A 65 -44.60 -10.60 7.40
C ALA A 65 -44.96 -10.97 8.85
N ASP A 66 -44.74 -12.24 9.23
CA ASP A 66 -45.15 -12.80 10.54
C ASP A 66 -43.96 -13.15 11.46
N ILE A 67 -42.74 -12.71 11.12
CA ILE A 67 -41.52 -13.00 11.87
C ILE A 67 -41.21 -11.88 12.87
N ASP A 68 -40.87 -12.23 14.12
CA ASP A 68 -40.45 -11.27 15.13
C ASP A 68 -39.25 -10.42 14.65
N LEU A 69 -39.15 -9.16 15.10
CA LEU A 69 -38.07 -8.25 14.71
C LEU A 69 -36.67 -8.82 14.99
N SER A 70 -36.52 -9.60 16.07
CA SER A 70 -35.25 -10.25 16.44
C SER A 70 -34.87 -11.38 15.47
N GLU A 71 -35.84 -12.17 15.05
CA GLU A 71 -35.66 -13.27 14.09
C GLU A 71 -35.47 -12.73 12.67
N ARG A 72 -36.17 -11.65 12.30
CA ARG A 72 -35.97 -10.92 11.05
C ARG A 72 -34.55 -10.35 10.95
N SER A 73 -34.06 -9.70 12.01
CA SER A 73 -32.68 -9.19 12.08
C SER A 73 -31.65 -10.33 11.94
N THR A 74 -31.92 -11.48 12.57
CA THR A 74 -31.05 -12.66 12.48
C THR A 74 -30.98 -13.23 11.07
N ARG A 75 -32.13 -13.36 10.38
CA ARG A 75 -32.17 -13.82 8.97
C ARG A 75 -31.50 -12.81 8.03
N LEU A 76 -31.70 -11.52 8.23
CA LEU A 76 -31.02 -10.48 7.46
C LEU A 76 -29.50 -10.54 7.64
N ARG A 77 -29.01 -10.70 8.88
CA ARG A 77 -27.56 -10.83 9.16
C ARG A 77 -26.93 -12.05 8.46
N ARG A 78 -27.65 -13.17 8.42
CA ARG A 78 -27.20 -14.37 7.69
C ARG A 78 -27.09 -14.11 6.20
N TYR A 79 -28.11 -13.47 5.62
CA TYR A 79 -28.10 -13.09 4.21
C TYR A 79 -26.98 -12.10 3.88
N SER A 80 -26.73 -11.13 4.77
CA SER A 80 -25.88 -9.97 4.48
C SER A 80 -24.40 -10.28 4.28
N ASN A 81 -23.98 -11.52 4.50
CA ASN A 81 -22.60 -11.98 4.33
C ASN A 81 -21.58 -11.09 5.10
N LEU A 82 -22.03 -10.49 6.21
CA LEU A 82 -21.20 -9.63 7.04
C LEU A 82 -20.26 -10.45 7.94
N GLY A 83 -20.65 -11.67 8.32
CA GLY A 83 -19.87 -12.55 9.19
C GLY A 83 -19.27 -11.82 10.40
N SER A 84 -17.93 -11.76 10.44
CA SER A 84 -17.19 -11.11 11.53
C SER A 84 -17.31 -9.58 11.57
N LEU A 85 -17.75 -8.93 10.48
CA LEU A 85 -17.94 -7.47 10.36
C LEU A 85 -19.21 -6.96 11.05
N SER A 86 -20.07 -7.85 11.54
CA SER A 86 -21.26 -7.53 12.33
C SER A 86 -20.97 -6.71 13.61
N ARG A 87 -19.72 -6.72 14.08
CA ARG A 87 -19.25 -5.92 15.22
C ARG A 87 -18.91 -4.46 14.88
N LEU A 88 -18.79 -4.12 13.60
CA LEU A 88 -18.36 -2.79 13.14
C LEU A 88 -19.58 -1.88 12.97
N THR A 89 -19.87 -1.05 13.96
CA THR A 89 -21.00 -0.12 13.94
C THR A 89 -20.52 1.33 13.99
N PHE A 90 -21.44 2.30 13.81
CA PHE A 90 -21.12 3.71 14.00
C PHE A 90 -20.69 4.04 15.43
N GLY A 91 -21.18 3.27 16.42
CA GLY A 91 -20.78 3.42 17.83
C GLY A 91 -19.39 2.86 18.15
N SER A 92 -18.90 1.92 17.33
CA SER A 92 -17.53 1.39 17.45
C SER A 92 -16.50 2.13 16.58
N ALA A 93 -16.96 3.06 15.73
CA ALA A 93 -16.11 3.91 14.91
C ALA A 93 -15.77 5.20 15.66
N ASP A 94 -14.50 5.59 15.67
CA ASP A 94 -14.11 6.94 16.10
C ASP A 94 -14.54 7.96 15.02
N PRO A 95 -15.37 8.96 15.33
CA PRO A 95 -15.78 10.00 14.37
C PRO A 95 -14.64 10.86 13.85
N GLU A 96 -13.48 10.90 14.52
CA GLU A 96 -12.27 11.55 14.04
C GLU A 96 -11.38 10.63 13.18
N GLY A 97 -11.70 9.34 13.12
CA GLY A 97 -10.90 8.32 12.45
C GLY A 97 -9.61 7.98 13.20
N ILE A 98 -8.77 7.18 12.56
CA ILE A 98 -7.52 6.67 13.15
C ILE A 98 -6.36 7.66 12.93
N ALA A 99 -6.55 8.64 12.03
CA ALA A 99 -5.47 9.53 11.62
C ALA A 99 -5.11 10.57 12.68
N SER A 100 -3.82 10.87 12.81
CA SER A 100 -3.29 11.85 13.74
C SER A 100 -3.25 13.26 13.13
N ASP A 101 -3.12 13.37 11.80
CA ASP A 101 -3.02 14.67 11.15
C ASP A 101 -4.39 15.39 11.03
N PRO A 102 -4.44 16.74 11.24
CA PRO A 102 -5.70 17.49 11.25
C PRO A 102 -6.50 17.45 9.94
N GLU A 103 -5.82 17.32 8.80
CA GLU A 103 -6.48 17.32 7.49
C GLU A 103 -7.19 15.98 7.24
N SER A 104 -6.52 14.86 7.54
CA SER A 104 -7.10 13.52 7.45
C SER A 104 -8.25 13.34 8.45
N LYS A 105 -8.14 13.87 9.68
CA LYS A 105 -9.26 13.90 10.62
C LYS A 105 -10.48 14.63 10.06
N ARG A 106 -10.26 15.80 9.45
CA ARG A 106 -11.32 16.59 8.81
C ARG A 106 -11.97 15.81 7.66
N LEU A 107 -11.18 15.20 6.79
CA LEU A 107 -11.69 14.41 5.66
C LEU A 107 -12.43 13.15 6.13
N TYR A 108 -11.90 12.47 7.15
CA TYR A 108 -12.58 11.33 7.76
C TYR A 108 -13.93 11.74 8.34
N ARG A 109 -14.01 12.87 9.04
CA ARG A 109 -15.29 13.39 9.57
C ARG A 109 -16.32 13.64 8.48
N ILE A 110 -15.92 14.22 7.34
CA ILE A 110 -16.79 14.40 6.17
C ILE A 110 -17.29 13.05 5.65
N ALA A 111 -16.42 12.03 5.63
CA ALA A 111 -16.81 10.68 5.23
C ALA A 111 -17.74 9.99 6.24
N TYR A 112 -17.49 10.17 7.53
CA TYR A 112 -18.35 9.66 8.60
C TYR A 112 -19.74 10.29 8.56
N GLU A 113 -19.84 11.61 8.38
CA GLU A 113 -21.11 12.32 8.21
C GLU A 113 -21.85 11.89 6.94
N ALA A 114 -21.12 11.72 5.82
CA ALA A 114 -21.70 11.21 4.58
C ALA A 114 -22.22 9.77 4.73
N ALA A 115 -21.50 8.92 5.47
CA ALA A 115 -21.90 7.56 5.77
C ALA A 115 -23.16 7.51 6.66
N LEU A 116 -23.25 8.34 7.70
CA LEU A 116 -24.45 8.47 8.52
C LEU A 116 -25.65 8.91 7.68
N ALA A 117 -25.51 9.95 6.87
CA ALA A 117 -26.59 10.44 6.01
C ALA A 117 -27.06 9.37 5.01
N TYR A 118 -26.13 8.59 4.45
CA TYR A 118 -26.45 7.50 3.54
C TYR A 118 -27.13 6.31 4.25
N ALA A 119 -26.76 6.00 5.50
CA ALA A 119 -27.38 4.92 6.26
C ALA A 119 -28.87 5.19 6.56
N GLU A 120 -29.22 6.44 6.84
CA GLU A 120 -30.61 6.89 7.04
C GLU A 120 -31.44 6.76 5.76
N GLN A 121 -30.87 7.20 4.62
CA GLN A 121 -31.52 7.20 3.31
C GLN A 121 -30.55 6.70 2.21
N PRO A 122 -30.46 5.37 1.99
CA PRO A 122 -29.57 4.79 1.00
C PRO A 122 -30.16 5.02 -0.40
N LEU A 123 -29.74 6.10 -1.04
CA LEU A 123 -30.12 6.48 -2.39
C LEU A 123 -28.87 6.70 -3.23
N GLY A 124 -28.90 6.24 -4.48
CA GLY A 124 -27.75 6.32 -5.37
C GLY A 124 -26.56 5.54 -4.83
N TRP A 125 -25.36 6.00 -5.15
CA TRP A 125 -24.11 5.31 -4.85
C TRP A 125 -23.24 6.12 -3.90
N LEU A 126 -22.60 5.44 -2.96
CA LEU A 126 -21.58 6.03 -2.09
C LEU A 126 -20.25 5.33 -2.37
N VAL A 127 -19.28 6.10 -2.89
CA VAL A 127 -17.94 5.60 -3.16
C VAL A 127 -16.99 6.13 -2.11
N LEU A 128 -16.44 5.24 -1.29
CA LEU A 128 -15.38 5.55 -0.33
C LEU A 128 -14.04 5.22 -0.97
N THR A 129 -13.20 6.23 -1.20
CA THR A 129 -11.85 6.05 -1.75
C THR A 129 -10.79 6.48 -0.74
N GLY A 130 -9.62 5.85 -0.76
CA GLY A 130 -8.54 6.17 0.19
C GLY A 130 -7.64 4.97 0.49
N PRO A 131 -6.47 5.16 1.11
CA PRO A 131 -5.53 4.07 1.37
C PRO A 131 -6.17 2.98 2.25
N HIS A 132 -5.75 1.72 2.17
CA HIS A 132 -6.28 0.69 3.07
C HIS A 132 -6.11 1.08 4.55
N GLY A 133 -6.88 0.49 5.45
CA GLY A 133 -6.85 0.84 6.87
C GLY A 133 -7.28 2.27 7.21
N SER A 134 -7.73 3.08 6.25
CA SER A 134 -8.34 4.39 6.51
C SER A 134 -9.76 4.31 7.07
N GLY A 135 -10.30 3.11 7.32
CA GLY A 135 -11.63 2.91 7.88
C GLY A 135 -12.79 2.82 6.87
N LYS A 136 -12.51 2.77 5.55
CA LYS A 136 -13.56 2.61 4.51
C LYS A 136 -14.46 1.39 4.73
N THR A 137 -13.86 0.21 4.92
CA THR A 137 -14.58 -1.04 5.19
C THR A 137 -15.37 -0.96 6.49
N HIS A 138 -14.86 -0.26 7.51
CA HIS A 138 -15.60 -0.02 8.76
C HIS A 138 -16.83 0.83 8.50
N LEU A 139 -16.69 1.97 7.81
CA LEU A 139 -17.84 2.82 7.48
C LEU A 139 -18.87 2.07 6.63
N ALA A 140 -18.43 1.30 5.63
CA ALA A 140 -19.31 0.49 4.81
C ALA A 140 -20.06 -0.56 5.64
N ALA A 141 -19.37 -1.28 6.54
CA ALA A 141 -19.99 -2.24 7.45
C ALA A 141 -20.93 -1.56 8.47
N ALA A 142 -20.58 -0.38 8.96
CA ALA A 142 -21.41 0.40 9.88
C ALA A 142 -22.73 0.84 9.22
N ILE A 143 -22.67 1.28 7.96
CA ILE A 143 -23.87 1.55 7.15
C ILE A 143 -24.70 0.28 7.01
N SER A 144 -24.07 -0.85 6.65
CA SER A 144 -24.77 -2.14 6.48
C SER A 144 -25.49 -2.56 7.77
N ASN A 145 -24.80 -2.53 8.91
CA ASN A 145 -25.36 -2.91 10.20
C ASN A 145 -26.55 -2.01 10.58
N HIS A 146 -26.42 -0.69 10.37
CA HIS A 146 -27.52 0.25 10.62
C HIS A 146 -28.74 -0.03 9.72
N CYS A 147 -28.53 -0.28 8.43
CA CYS A 147 -29.62 -0.65 7.51
C CYS A 147 -30.32 -1.96 7.93
N ILE A 148 -29.56 -2.98 8.34
CA ILE A 148 -30.10 -4.25 8.82
C ILE A 148 -30.94 -4.06 10.10
N GLU A 149 -30.49 -3.21 11.02
CA GLU A 149 -31.24 -2.86 12.23
C GLU A 149 -32.57 -2.15 11.91
N GLN A 150 -32.61 -1.36 10.84
CA GLN A 150 -33.85 -0.76 10.31
C GLN A 150 -34.68 -1.75 9.46
N GLY A 151 -34.33 -3.04 9.46
CA GLY A 151 -35.02 -4.08 8.68
C GLY A 151 -34.81 -3.99 7.17
N ARG A 152 -33.80 -3.22 6.72
CA ARG A 152 -33.43 -3.09 5.31
C ARG A 152 -32.35 -4.13 4.97
N PRO A 153 -32.58 -4.95 3.94
CA PRO A 153 -31.59 -5.94 3.52
C PRO A 153 -30.39 -5.32 2.83
N VAL A 154 -29.22 -5.88 3.14
CA VAL A 154 -27.93 -5.47 2.58
C VAL A 154 -27.19 -6.71 2.16
N PHE A 155 -26.52 -6.69 1.00
CA PHE A 155 -25.57 -7.73 0.60
C PHE A 155 -24.16 -7.15 0.65
N PHE A 156 -23.35 -7.62 1.60
CA PHE A 156 -21.96 -7.20 1.73
C PHE A 156 -21.03 -8.24 1.12
N VAL A 157 -20.14 -7.84 0.22
CA VAL A 157 -19.19 -8.77 -0.38
C VAL A 157 -17.83 -8.12 -0.63
N HIS A 158 -16.78 -8.87 -0.33
CA HIS A 158 -15.43 -8.50 -0.72
C HIS A 158 -15.21 -8.85 -2.20
N VAL A 159 -14.75 -7.91 -3.02
CA VAL A 159 -14.70 -8.07 -4.48
C VAL A 159 -13.84 -9.26 -4.93
N PRO A 160 -12.63 -9.49 -4.39
CA PRO A 160 -11.86 -10.71 -4.68
C PRO A 160 -12.63 -12.00 -4.39
N ASP A 161 -13.26 -12.10 -3.22
CA ASP A 161 -14.00 -13.30 -2.80
C ASP A 161 -15.20 -13.54 -3.72
N LEU A 162 -15.93 -12.48 -4.07
CA LEU A 162 -17.03 -12.55 -5.06
C LEU A 162 -16.57 -13.17 -6.39
N LEU A 163 -15.41 -12.73 -6.88
CA LEU A 163 -14.89 -13.21 -8.16
C LEU A 163 -14.42 -14.66 -8.06
N ASP A 164 -13.85 -15.07 -6.93
CA ASP A 164 -13.49 -16.47 -6.70
C ASP A 164 -14.72 -17.38 -6.56
N ASP A 165 -15.76 -16.93 -5.87
CA ASP A 165 -17.04 -17.64 -5.74
C ASP A 165 -17.72 -17.81 -7.12
N LEU A 166 -17.80 -16.71 -7.88
CA LEU A 166 -18.31 -16.73 -9.26
C LEU A 166 -17.47 -17.60 -10.20
N ARG A 167 -16.19 -17.81 -9.91
CA ARG A 167 -15.31 -18.68 -10.70
C ARG A 167 -15.47 -20.15 -10.29
N SER A 168 -15.62 -20.42 -8.99
CA SER A 168 -15.74 -21.78 -8.44
C SER A 168 -17.03 -22.49 -8.91
N THR A 169 -18.10 -21.72 -9.11
CA THR A 169 -19.42 -22.18 -9.60
C THR A 169 -19.44 -22.63 -11.07
N TYR A 170 -18.34 -22.49 -11.81
CA TYR A 170 -18.16 -23.14 -13.12
C TYR A 170 -17.72 -24.61 -13.02
N SER A 171 -17.41 -25.10 -11.81
CA SER A 171 -17.09 -26.52 -11.59
C SER A 171 -18.37 -27.34 -11.51
N PRO A 172 -18.45 -28.53 -12.15
CA PRO A 172 -19.69 -29.33 -12.28
C PRO A 172 -20.22 -29.96 -10.97
N THR A 173 -19.82 -29.46 -9.81
CA THR A 173 -20.08 -30.02 -8.48
C THR A 173 -20.54 -29.00 -7.43
N SER A 174 -20.85 -27.75 -7.77
CA SER A 174 -21.33 -26.75 -6.79
C SER A 174 -22.86 -26.82 -6.60
N GLU A 175 -23.30 -26.78 -5.33
CA GLU A 175 -24.73 -26.80 -4.94
C GLU A 175 -25.45 -25.45 -5.20
N LEU A 176 -24.70 -24.34 -5.30
CA LEU A 176 -25.22 -23.04 -5.74
C LEU A 176 -24.98 -22.86 -7.24
N SER A 177 -26.01 -22.48 -7.99
CA SER A 177 -25.85 -22.20 -9.41
C SER A 177 -25.20 -20.82 -9.60
N TYR A 178 -24.22 -20.71 -10.49
CA TYR A 178 -23.58 -19.45 -10.87
C TYR A 178 -24.59 -18.29 -11.07
N SER A 179 -25.75 -18.64 -11.65
CA SER A 179 -26.84 -17.73 -11.95
C SER A 179 -27.47 -17.11 -10.70
N GLU A 180 -27.65 -17.89 -9.62
CA GLU A 180 -28.27 -17.41 -8.37
C GLU A 180 -27.41 -16.37 -7.67
N LEU A 181 -26.12 -16.65 -7.45
CA LEU A 181 -25.21 -15.70 -6.78
C LEU A 181 -25.07 -14.42 -7.60
N PHE A 182 -24.95 -14.55 -8.92
CA PHE A 182 -24.82 -13.39 -9.79
C PHE A 182 -26.09 -12.54 -9.81
N GLU A 183 -27.28 -13.16 -9.82
CA GLU A 183 -28.55 -12.46 -9.72
C GLU A 183 -28.72 -11.79 -8.35
N GLN A 184 -28.37 -12.49 -7.27
CA GLN A 184 -28.38 -11.99 -5.90
C GLN A 184 -27.56 -10.69 -5.76
N VAL A 185 -26.36 -10.65 -6.32
CA VAL A 185 -25.51 -9.43 -6.34
C VAL A 185 -26.14 -8.31 -7.16
N ASN A 186 -26.73 -8.64 -8.30
CA ASN A 186 -27.33 -7.66 -9.20
C ASN A 186 -28.61 -7.02 -8.63
N GLU A 187 -29.41 -7.79 -7.88
CA GLU A 187 -30.73 -7.40 -7.40
C GLU A 187 -30.77 -7.05 -5.91
N ALA A 188 -29.63 -7.16 -5.21
CA ALA A 188 -29.52 -6.77 -3.81
C ALA A 188 -30.07 -5.34 -3.59
N PRO A 189 -31.01 -5.13 -2.65
CA PRO A 189 -31.62 -3.82 -2.40
C PRO A 189 -30.60 -2.76 -1.98
N LEU A 190 -29.58 -3.17 -1.22
CA LEU A 190 -28.35 -2.42 -1.02
C LEU A 190 -27.17 -3.37 -1.21
N LEU A 191 -26.28 -3.07 -2.16
CA LEU A 191 -25.06 -3.84 -2.39
C LEU A 191 -23.86 -3.06 -1.83
N VAL A 192 -22.97 -3.76 -1.11
CA VAL A 192 -21.66 -3.24 -0.72
C VAL A 192 -20.57 -4.06 -1.42
N LEU A 193 -19.83 -3.40 -2.30
CA LEU A 193 -18.64 -3.93 -2.96
C LEU A 193 -17.40 -3.40 -2.24
N ASP A 194 -16.85 -4.20 -1.33
CA ASP A 194 -15.68 -3.84 -0.55
C ASP A 194 -14.38 -4.27 -1.25
N GLY A 195 -13.39 -3.37 -1.33
CA GLY A 195 -12.07 -3.68 -1.87
C GLY A 195 -11.99 -3.68 -3.40
N LEU A 196 -12.78 -2.86 -4.10
CA LEU A 196 -12.65 -2.72 -5.54
C LEU A 196 -11.23 -2.28 -5.93
N GLY A 197 -10.58 -3.03 -6.81
CA GLY A 197 -9.22 -2.75 -7.30
C GLY A 197 -8.11 -3.56 -6.63
N THR A 198 -8.43 -4.43 -5.66
CA THR A 198 -7.45 -5.35 -5.04
C THR A 198 -7.33 -6.68 -5.77
N GLN A 199 -8.22 -6.97 -6.71
CA GLN A 199 -8.25 -8.19 -7.51
C GLN A 199 -7.23 -8.19 -8.65
N SER A 200 -6.82 -9.39 -9.09
CA SER A 200 -6.01 -9.57 -10.30
C SER A 200 -6.74 -9.03 -11.53
N PRO A 201 -6.08 -8.23 -12.40
CA PRO A 201 -6.70 -7.59 -13.56
C PRO A 201 -6.89 -8.60 -14.72
N THR A 202 -7.76 -9.58 -14.53
CA THR A 202 -8.12 -10.53 -15.60
C THR A 202 -9.26 -9.97 -16.46
N PRO A 203 -9.27 -10.22 -17.79
CA PRO A 203 -10.36 -9.78 -18.66
C PRO A 203 -11.74 -10.27 -18.18
N TRP A 204 -11.81 -11.49 -17.64
CA TRP A 204 -13.03 -12.06 -17.08
C TRP A 204 -13.53 -11.28 -15.86
N ALA A 205 -12.65 -10.96 -14.90
CA ALA A 205 -13.03 -10.17 -13.73
C ALA A 205 -13.53 -8.78 -14.12
N GLN A 206 -12.87 -8.14 -15.08
CA GLN A 206 -13.27 -6.85 -15.63
C GLN A 206 -14.65 -6.94 -16.28
N GLU A 207 -14.90 -7.94 -17.12
CA GLU A 207 -16.21 -8.15 -17.77
C GLU A 207 -17.33 -8.34 -16.74
N LYS A 208 -17.13 -9.16 -15.71
CA LYS A 208 -18.15 -9.42 -14.68
C LYS A 208 -18.44 -8.19 -13.83
N LEU A 209 -17.42 -7.45 -13.42
CA LEU A 209 -17.62 -6.19 -12.71
C LEU A 209 -18.35 -5.17 -13.59
N GLN A 210 -18.00 -5.04 -14.87
CA GLN A 210 -18.71 -4.16 -15.80
C GLN A 210 -20.20 -4.52 -15.92
N GLN A 211 -20.55 -5.81 -15.96
CA GLN A 211 -21.95 -6.26 -15.98
C GLN A 211 -22.70 -5.84 -14.70
N ILE A 212 -22.12 -6.08 -13.52
CA ILE A 212 -22.73 -5.70 -12.22
C ILE A 212 -22.93 -4.18 -12.14
N PHE A 213 -21.88 -3.41 -12.42
CA PHE A 213 -21.94 -1.95 -12.37
C PHE A 213 -22.93 -1.39 -13.39
N ASN A 214 -23.02 -1.95 -14.59
CA ASN A 214 -23.94 -1.49 -15.61
C ASN A 214 -25.40 -1.77 -15.24
N ARG A 215 -25.72 -2.99 -14.76
CA ARG A 215 -27.08 -3.35 -14.33
C ARG A 215 -27.55 -2.46 -13.19
N ARG A 216 -26.71 -2.28 -12.16
CA ARG A 216 -27.06 -1.43 -11.01
C ARG A 216 -27.14 0.06 -11.36
N ALA A 217 -26.33 0.56 -12.29
CA ALA A 217 -26.40 1.95 -12.73
C ALA A 217 -27.66 2.23 -13.56
N ASN A 218 -28.11 1.27 -14.38
CA ASN A 218 -29.31 1.42 -15.20
C ASN A 218 -30.61 1.34 -14.38
N SER A 219 -30.58 0.57 -13.29
CA SER A 219 -31.70 0.43 -12.35
C SER A 219 -31.60 1.38 -11.15
N GLU A 220 -30.59 2.26 -11.11
CA GLU A 220 -30.31 3.21 -10.02
C GLU A 220 -30.31 2.58 -8.61
N LEU A 221 -29.90 1.31 -8.52
CA LEU A 221 -29.95 0.55 -7.26
C LEU A 221 -28.89 1.05 -6.26
N PRO A 222 -29.24 1.21 -4.97
CA PRO A 222 -28.33 1.68 -3.94
C PRO A 222 -27.05 0.84 -3.86
N THR A 223 -25.88 1.47 -3.95
CA THR A 223 -24.60 0.74 -4.01
C THR A 223 -23.49 1.47 -3.26
N ILE A 224 -22.82 0.77 -2.35
CA ILE A 224 -21.62 1.27 -1.67
C ILE A 224 -20.41 0.59 -2.30
N VAL A 225 -19.41 1.38 -2.65
CA VAL A 225 -18.14 0.87 -3.18
C VAL A 225 -17.00 1.37 -2.32
N THR A 226 -16.13 0.48 -1.86
CA THR A 226 -14.87 0.88 -1.24
C THR A 226 -13.72 0.55 -2.18
N THR A 227 -12.76 1.47 -2.32
CA THR A 227 -11.57 1.24 -3.13
C THR A 227 -10.34 1.88 -2.51
N ALA A 228 -9.20 1.20 -2.62
CA ALA A 228 -7.91 1.78 -2.29
C ALA A 228 -7.12 2.28 -3.50
N ALA A 229 -7.62 1.98 -4.71
CA ALA A 229 -7.05 2.45 -5.95
C ALA A 229 -7.39 3.93 -6.17
N GLN A 230 -6.51 4.65 -6.88
CA GLN A 230 -6.87 5.96 -7.41
C GLN A 230 -7.91 5.78 -8.52
N MET A 231 -8.79 6.77 -8.73
CA MET A 231 -9.81 6.70 -9.79
C MET A 231 -9.20 6.52 -11.20
N SER A 232 -7.94 6.94 -11.40
CA SER A 232 -7.18 6.70 -12.64
C SER A 232 -6.83 5.24 -12.88
N ASP A 233 -6.74 4.46 -11.81
CA ASP A 233 -6.28 3.07 -11.84
C ASP A 233 -7.45 2.08 -11.96
N VAL A 234 -8.68 2.59 -11.80
CA VAL A 234 -9.92 1.84 -12.03
C VAL A 234 -10.22 1.80 -13.52
N ASP A 235 -10.77 0.68 -13.99
CA ASP A 235 -11.27 0.53 -15.35
C ASP A 235 -12.09 1.77 -15.79
N PRO A 236 -11.76 2.42 -16.92
CA PRO A 236 -12.40 3.67 -17.34
C PRO A 236 -13.93 3.58 -17.44
N TYR A 237 -14.46 2.41 -17.83
CA TYR A 237 -15.90 2.19 -17.94
C TYR A 237 -16.58 2.16 -16.57
N ILE A 238 -15.98 1.50 -15.57
CA ILE A 238 -16.45 1.51 -14.18
C ILE A 238 -16.28 2.90 -13.55
N ALA A 239 -15.11 3.52 -13.71
CA ALA A 239 -14.81 4.85 -13.18
C ALA A 239 -15.79 5.92 -13.68
N SER A 240 -16.19 5.84 -14.96
CA SER A 240 -17.17 6.76 -15.56
C SER A 240 -18.52 6.71 -14.86
N ARG A 241 -18.96 5.53 -14.37
CA ARG A 241 -20.23 5.34 -13.65
C ARG A 241 -20.13 5.79 -12.21
N MET A 242 -19.02 5.44 -11.54
CA MET A 242 -18.73 5.86 -10.17
C MET A 242 -18.59 7.37 -10.03
N SER A 243 -18.26 8.08 -11.10
CA SER A 243 -18.04 9.54 -11.10
C SER A 243 -19.27 10.34 -11.57
N ARG A 244 -20.42 9.70 -11.84
CA ARG A 244 -21.65 10.39 -12.27
C ARG A 244 -22.27 11.16 -11.10
N PRO A 245 -22.29 12.50 -11.09
CA PRO A 245 -22.73 13.26 -9.92
C PRO A 245 -24.23 13.08 -9.58
N THR A 246 -25.04 12.69 -10.57
CA THR A 246 -26.48 12.44 -10.36
C THR A 246 -26.77 11.10 -9.68
N LEU A 247 -25.84 10.15 -9.76
CA LEU A 247 -26.00 8.79 -9.24
C LEU A 247 -25.08 8.53 -8.05
N SER A 248 -23.87 9.09 -8.05
CA SER A 248 -22.80 8.71 -7.13
C SER A 248 -22.18 9.89 -6.40
N ARG A 249 -21.94 9.71 -5.11
CA ARG A 249 -21.16 10.60 -4.26
C ARG A 249 -19.83 9.93 -3.91
N VAL A 250 -18.73 10.51 -4.40
CA VAL A 250 -17.38 10.06 -4.08
C VAL A 250 -16.85 10.83 -2.87
N VAL A 251 -16.37 10.11 -1.85
CA VAL A 251 -15.76 10.68 -0.66
C VAL A 251 -14.37 10.08 -0.46
N GLU A 252 -13.37 10.97 -0.41
CA GLU A 252 -11.98 10.60 -0.14
C GLU A 252 -11.72 10.59 1.37
N ILE A 253 -11.18 9.47 1.85
CA ILE A 253 -10.70 9.30 3.22
C ILE A 253 -9.19 9.20 3.15
N ARG A 254 -8.49 10.08 3.85
CA ARG A 254 -7.07 9.91 4.09
C ARG A 254 -6.86 9.14 5.40
N GLY A 255 -5.96 8.16 5.38
CA GLY A 255 -5.56 7.47 6.59
C GLY A 255 -4.27 8.07 7.15
N ASP A 256 -3.98 7.76 8.42
CA ASP A 256 -2.59 7.68 8.84
C ASP A 256 -1.98 6.55 8.02
N SER A 257 -1.32 6.92 6.94
CA SER A 257 -0.19 6.12 6.53
C SER A 257 0.72 6.03 7.75
N PRO A 258 1.18 4.83 8.17
CA PRO A 258 2.42 4.81 8.91
C PRO A 258 3.39 5.66 8.08
N ALA A 259 4.00 6.67 8.67
CA ALA A 259 5.20 7.27 8.10
C ALA A 259 6.13 6.07 7.85
N PRO A 260 6.26 5.64 6.58
CA PRO A 260 7.16 6.28 5.63
C PRO A 260 6.63 6.44 4.19
N THR A 261 5.32 6.34 3.91
CA THR A 261 4.80 6.39 2.50
C THR A 261 4.79 7.77 1.84
N ARG A 262 5.44 8.77 2.42
CA ARG A 262 5.78 10.05 1.75
C ARG A 262 7.27 10.23 1.46
N SER A 263 8.14 9.28 1.82
CA SER A 263 9.60 9.45 1.68
C SER A 263 10.21 8.70 0.50
N LEU A 264 9.65 7.57 0.05
CA LEU A 264 10.25 6.86 -1.07
C LEU A 264 10.13 7.70 -2.35
N GLY A 265 11.27 7.93 -3.00
CA GLY A 265 11.36 8.81 -4.16
C GLY A 265 11.51 10.30 -3.81
N ARG A 266 11.37 10.70 -2.54
CA ARG A 266 11.57 12.09 -2.11
C ARG A 266 12.81 12.23 -1.24
N VAL A 267 13.49 13.36 -1.35
CA VAL A 267 14.57 13.71 -0.42
C VAL A 267 13.93 14.06 0.93
N PRO A 268 14.40 13.51 2.07
CA PRO A 268 13.89 13.87 3.39
C PRO A 268 13.97 15.38 3.63
N SER A 269 12.87 15.99 4.09
CA SER A 269 12.76 17.45 4.28
C SER A 269 13.81 18.02 5.24
N GLU A 270 14.33 17.22 6.16
CA GLU A 270 15.41 17.59 7.08
C GLU A 270 16.77 17.75 6.38
N MET A 271 16.97 17.09 5.24
CA MET A 271 18.20 17.17 4.44
C MET A 271 18.11 18.28 3.39
N VAL A 272 16.91 18.51 2.85
CA VAL A 272 16.63 19.60 1.89
C VAL A 272 16.96 20.95 2.53
N GLY A 273 17.72 21.79 1.82
CA GLY A 273 18.17 23.11 2.29
C GLY A 273 19.33 23.08 3.30
N ARG A 274 19.65 21.93 3.91
CA ARG A 274 20.85 21.76 4.76
C ARG A 274 22.03 21.15 4.01
N MET A 275 21.76 20.19 3.12
CA MET A 275 22.76 19.49 2.32
C MET A 275 22.74 19.99 0.88
N THR A 276 23.29 21.19 0.65
CA THR A 276 23.39 21.81 -0.68
C THR A 276 24.86 21.86 -1.10
N PHE A 277 25.12 22.21 -2.36
CA PHE A 277 26.50 22.47 -2.80
C PHE A 277 27.13 23.63 -2.01
N ASP A 278 26.37 24.65 -1.63
CA ASP A 278 26.87 25.80 -0.89
C ASP A 278 27.26 25.46 0.56
N THR A 279 26.62 24.46 1.17
CA THR A 279 26.90 24.04 2.55
C THR A 279 27.95 22.93 2.65
N PHE A 280 28.43 22.39 1.53
CA PHE A 280 29.45 21.34 1.53
C PHE A 280 30.85 21.92 1.78
N ASP A 281 31.52 21.48 2.86
CA ASP A 281 32.87 21.96 3.20
C ASP A 281 33.96 21.07 2.59
N THR A 282 34.54 21.51 1.49
CA THR A 282 35.64 20.82 0.79
C THR A 282 36.95 20.76 1.58
N ARG A 283 37.08 21.54 2.68
CA ARG A 283 38.28 21.52 3.53
C ARG A 283 38.32 20.32 4.49
N GLY A 284 37.18 19.68 4.73
CA GLY A 284 37.04 18.51 5.60
C GLY A 284 37.32 18.78 7.08
N ASN A 285 36.93 17.82 7.93
CA ASN A 285 37.17 17.90 9.37
C ASN A 285 38.61 17.46 9.73
N SER A 286 39.57 18.40 9.68
CA SER A 286 41.00 18.12 9.88
C SER A 286 41.59 17.16 8.82
N ALA A 287 41.13 17.29 7.57
CA ALA A 287 41.57 16.46 6.45
C ALA A 287 43.02 16.76 6.03
N SER A 288 43.73 15.72 5.55
CA SER A 288 45.04 15.88 4.90
C SER A 288 44.91 16.60 3.56
N ALA A 289 46.02 17.12 3.01
CA ALA A 289 46.01 17.75 1.69
C ALA A 289 45.53 16.80 0.57
N GLU A 290 45.73 15.49 0.73
CA GLU A 290 45.24 14.49 -0.21
C GLU A 290 43.72 14.28 -0.09
N GLN A 291 43.20 14.20 1.14
CA GLN A 291 41.77 14.09 1.41
C GLN A 291 41.00 15.34 0.94
N GLN A 292 41.58 16.53 1.13
CA GLN A 292 41.01 17.78 0.61
C GLN A 292 40.93 17.78 -0.92
N ARG A 293 41.96 17.26 -1.62
CA ARG A 293 41.93 17.10 -3.07
C ARG A 293 40.84 16.11 -3.51
N SER A 294 40.70 14.98 -2.81
CA SER A 294 39.62 14.01 -3.07
C SER A 294 38.24 14.63 -2.88
N LEU A 295 38.01 15.36 -1.78
CA LEU A 295 36.76 16.07 -1.51
C LEU A 295 36.44 17.15 -2.56
N THR A 296 37.44 17.93 -2.95
CA THR A 296 37.28 18.97 -3.97
C THR A 296 36.93 18.36 -5.33
N TYR A 297 37.64 17.30 -5.73
CA TYR A 297 37.35 16.58 -6.96
C TYR A 297 35.95 15.98 -6.95
N ALA A 298 35.54 15.32 -5.87
CA ALA A 298 34.20 14.76 -5.72
C ALA A 298 33.12 15.84 -5.78
N PHE A 299 33.34 16.99 -5.14
CA PHE A 299 32.43 18.13 -5.17
C PHE A 299 32.28 18.72 -6.58
N GLU A 300 33.40 18.97 -7.27
CA GLU A 300 33.39 19.54 -8.63
C GLU A 300 32.72 18.59 -9.63
N SER A 301 33.04 17.30 -9.58
CA SER A 301 32.41 16.29 -10.44
C SER A 301 30.92 16.13 -10.14
N ALA A 302 30.50 16.13 -8.87
CA ALA A 302 29.10 16.07 -8.49
C ALA A 302 28.32 17.28 -9.02
N ARG A 303 28.90 18.47 -8.91
CA ARG A 303 28.30 19.71 -9.43
C ARG A 303 28.17 19.70 -10.94
N ALA A 304 29.25 19.33 -11.66
CA ALA A 304 29.23 19.22 -13.12
C ALA A 304 28.20 18.19 -13.59
N TRP A 305 28.14 17.02 -12.95
CA TRP A 305 27.15 16.00 -13.28
C TRP A 305 25.71 16.44 -12.99
N ALA A 306 25.48 17.20 -11.92
CA ALA A 306 24.14 17.74 -11.61
C ALA A 306 23.62 18.68 -12.70
N GLU A 307 24.51 19.47 -13.31
CA GLU A 307 24.19 20.41 -14.39
C GLU A 307 23.87 19.70 -15.71
N THR A 308 24.70 18.73 -16.10
CA THR A 308 24.55 17.95 -17.34
C THR A 308 24.64 16.45 -17.03
N PRO A 309 23.51 15.81 -16.71
CA PRO A 309 23.50 14.46 -16.20
C PRO A 309 23.53 13.47 -17.33
N ASP A 310 24.64 12.76 -17.42
CA ASP A 310 24.84 11.71 -18.41
C ASP A 310 25.43 10.48 -17.71
N GLY A 311 24.89 9.32 -18.06
CA GLY A 311 25.28 8.05 -17.44
C GLY A 311 25.18 8.08 -15.91
N TRP A 312 26.14 7.43 -15.26
CA TRP A 312 26.14 7.18 -13.83
C TRP A 312 27.18 8.04 -13.10
N LEU A 313 26.90 8.36 -11.83
CA LEU A 313 27.87 8.93 -10.91
C LEU A 313 27.89 8.08 -9.62
N SER A 314 29.00 7.41 -9.37
CA SER A 314 29.15 6.54 -8.20
C SER A 314 30.18 7.13 -7.23
N LEU A 315 29.74 7.43 -6.01
CA LEU A 315 30.57 7.93 -4.92
C LEU A 315 30.85 6.79 -3.93
N PHE A 316 32.12 6.43 -3.73
CA PHE A 316 32.49 5.36 -2.78
C PHE A 316 33.59 5.80 -1.81
N GLY A 317 33.66 5.18 -0.64
CA GLY A 317 34.68 5.49 0.38
C GLY A 317 34.18 5.25 1.80
N GLU A 318 34.95 5.66 2.80
CA GLU A 318 34.62 5.45 4.22
C GLU A 318 33.32 6.16 4.65
N THR A 319 32.67 5.63 5.69
CA THR A 319 31.45 6.23 6.26
C THR A 319 31.76 7.61 6.83
N GLY A 320 30.80 8.54 6.69
CA GLY A 320 30.97 9.90 7.20
C GLY A 320 31.80 10.85 6.33
N ALA A 321 32.29 10.42 5.16
CA ALA A 321 33.09 11.26 4.25
C ALA A 321 32.29 12.29 3.40
N GLY A 322 30.96 12.35 3.53
CA GLY A 322 30.12 13.34 2.83
C GLY A 322 29.43 12.88 1.54
N LYS A 323 29.49 11.58 1.20
CA LYS A 323 28.84 11.01 -0.01
C LYS A 323 27.34 11.29 -0.09
N THR A 324 26.60 11.04 1.00
CA THR A 324 25.15 11.34 1.09
C THR A 324 24.88 12.84 0.97
N HIS A 325 25.76 13.71 1.48
CA HIS A 325 25.58 15.15 1.30
C HIS A 325 25.66 15.51 -0.19
N LEU A 326 26.68 15.00 -0.90
CA LEU A 326 26.82 15.25 -2.34
C LEU A 326 25.63 14.69 -3.14
N SER A 327 25.14 13.48 -2.84
CA SER A 327 23.97 12.92 -3.52
C SER A 327 22.71 13.76 -3.28
N VAL A 328 22.48 14.24 -2.06
CA VAL A 328 21.36 15.14 -1.74
C VAL A 328 21.53 16.51 -2.39
N ALA A 329 22.74 17.08 -2.43
CA ALA A 329 23.01 18.35 -3.10
C ALA A 329 22.71 18.30 -4.60
N ILE A 330 23.05 17.18 -5.25
CA ILE A 330 22.68 16.90 -6.64
C ILE A 330 21.14 16.87 -6.78
N ALA A 331 20.44 16.19 -5.86
CA ALA A 331 18.98 16.10 -5.88
C ALA A 331 18.32 17.48 -5.74
N GLU A 332 18.78 18.27 -4.77
CA GLU A 332 18.28 19.62 -4.49
C GLU A 332 18.46 20.54 -5.70
N SER A 333 19.65 20.54 -6.32
CA SER A 333 19.92 21.35 -7.51
C SER A 333 18.99 21.03 -8.70
N ARG A 334 18.45 19.81 -8.76
CA ARG A 334 17.49 19.40 -9.80
C ARG A 334 16.06 19.76 -9.43
N LEU A 335 15.69 19.48 -8.18
CA LEU A 335 14.37 19.79 -7.65
C LEU A 335 14.08 21.30 -7.68
N SER A 336 15.07 22.15 -7.40
CA SER A 336 14.95 23.61 -7.51
C SER A 336 14.70 24.12 -8.93
N ARG A 337 15.05 23.31 -9.96
CA ARG A 337 14.76 23.56 -11.38
C ARG A 337 13.46 22.89 -11.86
N GLY A 338 12.69 22.27 -10.95
CA GLY A 338 11.46 21.55 -11.27
C GLY A 338 11.67 20.21 -11.99
N LEU A 339 12.91 19.69 -11.99
CA LEU A 339 13.22 18.41 -12.63
C LEU A 339 13.00 17.26 -11.62
N PRO A 340 12.30 16.17 -12.02
CA PRO A 340 12.00 15.07 -11.12
C PRO A 340 13.25 14.28 -10.74
N VAL A 341 13.36 13.93 -9.46
CA VAL A 341 14.41 13.07 -8.91
C VAL A 341 13.74 12.03 -8.02
N PHE A 342 14.13 10.76 -8.19
CA PHE A 342 13.74 9.69 -7.28
C PHE A 342 14.90 9.43 -6.32
N PHE A 343 14.75 9.81 -5.05
CA PHE A 343 15.73 9.53 -4.00
C PHE A 343 15.31 8.30 -3.18
N ALA A 344 16.24 7.36 -2.98
CA ALA A 344 16.00 6.18 -2.18
C ALA A 344 17.23 5.86 -1.31
N PHE A 345 17.01 5.77 -0.01
CA PHE A 345 17.95 5.11 0.90
C PHE A 345 17.78 3.60 0.74
N VAL A 346 18.85 2.89 0.36
CA VAL A 346 18.75 1.49 -0.08
C VAL A 346 18.15 0.55 0.98
N PRO A 347 18.53 0.63 2.28
CA PRO A 347 17.88 -0.17 3.33
C PRO A 347 16.36 0.03 3.39
N GLU A 348 15.89 1.28 3.39
CA GLU A 348 14.47 1.63 3.44
C GLU A 348 13.73 1.18 2.17
N LEU A 349 14.37 1.29 1.00
CA LEU A 349 13.83 0.78 -0.26
C LEU A 349 13.62 -0.74 -0.21
N MET A 350 14.58 -1.49 0.33
CA MET A 350 14.48 -2.95 0.44
C MET A 350 13.38 -3.37 1.42
N ASP A 351 13.32 -2.73 2.59
CA ASP A 351 12.25 -2.98 3.57
C ASP A 351 10.88 -2.66 2.98
N TYR A 352 10.77 -1.57 2.23
CA TYR A 352 9.55 -1.17 1.56
C TYR A 352 9.12 -2.17 0.48
N LEU A 353 10.03 -2.55 -0.42
CA LEU A 353 9.75 -3.55 -1.44
C LEU A 353 9.35 -4.89 -0.80
N ARG A 354 9.98 -5.27 0.32
CA ARG A 354 9.63 -6.49 1.05
C ARG A 354 8.24 -6.40 1.67
N PHE A 355 7.88 -5.26 2.24
CA PHE A 355 6.52 -5.02 2.74
C PHE A 355 5.49 -5.12 1.62
N THR A 356 5.82 -4.72 0.40
CA THR A 356 4.91 -4.84 -0.75
C THR A 356 4.61 -6.27 -1.22
N PHE A 357 5.33 -7.28 -0.71
CA PHE A 357 5.04 -8.70 -0.94
C PHE A 357 4.03 -9.30 0.07
N ASP A 358 3.64 -8.56 1.12
CA ASP A 358 2.59 -9.03 2.02
C ASP A 358 1.25 -9.10 1.25
N PRO A 359 0.49 -10.22 1.33
CA PRO A 359 -0.83 -10.34 0.72
C PRO A 359 -1.82 -9.23 1.11
N ASN A 360 -1.58 -8.54 2.23
CA ASN A 360 -2.37 -7.42 2.71
C ASN A 360 -1.74 -6.04 2.40
N SER A 361 -0.66 -6.00 1.62
CA SER A 361 0.03 -4.76 1.27
C SER A 361 -0.84 -3.85 0.39
N ARG A 362 -0.72 -2.54 0.65
CA ARG A 362 -1.49 -1.45 0.04
C ARG A 362 -0.98 -1.01 -1.34
N VAL A 363 0.17 -1.52 -1.76
CA VAL A 363 0.85 -1.10 -3.00
C VAL A 363 1.33 -2.36 -3.71
N ALA A 364 0.92 -2.52 -4.97
CA ALA A 364 1.41 -3.59 -5.82
C ALA A 364 2.92 -3.44 -5.99
N TYR A 365 3.67 -4.47 -5.57
CA TYR A 365 5.12 -4.52 -5.70
C TYR A 365 5.60 -4.07 -7.10
N ASP A 366 4.94 -4.57 -8.15
CA ASP A 366 5.30 -4.28 -9.55
C ASP A 366 5.28 -2.77 -9.85
N ARG A 367 4.32 -2.02 -9.31
CA ARG A 367 4.21 -0.57 -9.54
C ARG A 367 5.39 0.19 -8.95
N VAL A 368 5.73 -0.07 -7.69
CA VAL A 368 6.84 0.60 -6.99
C VAL A 368 8.15 0.21 -7.64
N PHE A 369 8.30 -1.08 -7.94
CA PHE A 369 9.49 -1.60 -8.56
C PHE A 369 9.73 -0.96 -9.93
N ASP A 370 8.69 -0.83 -10.75
CA ASP A 370 8.75 -0.16 -12.05
C ASP A 370 8.98 1.35 -11.93
N GLU A 371 8.42 2.01 -10.91
CA GLU A 371 8.65 3.43 -10.64
C GLU A 371 10.12 3.71 -10.34
N VAL A 372 10.73 2.94 -9.44
CA VAL A 372 12.16 3.03 -9.09
C VAL A 372 13.02 2.73 -10.31
N ARG A 373 12.70 1.64 -11.02
CA ARG A 373 13.44 1.15 -12.18
C ARG A 373 13.45 2.17 -13.33
N ASN A 374 12.31 2.81 -13.60
CA ASN A 374 12.12 3.73 -14.73
C ASN A 374 12.22 5.21 -14.35
N ALA A 375 12.63 5.54 -13.13
CA ALA A 375 12.80 6.92 -12.70
C ALA A 375 13.71 7.72 -13.66
N PRO A 376 13.29 8.92 -14.14
CA PRO A 376 14.10 9.76 -15.04
C PRO A 376 15.50 10.05 -14.50
N MET A 377 15.60 10.14 -13.18
CA MET A 377 16.84 10.19 -12.43
C MET A 377 16.66 9.46 -11.11
N LEU A 378 17.57 8.53 -10.81
CA LEU A 378 17.54 7.73 -9.59
C LEU A 378 18.78 8.02 -8.74
N ILE A 379 18.58 8.20 -7.44
CA ILE A 379 19.65 8.24 -6.44
C ILE A 379 19.45 7.04 -5.51
N LEU A 380 20.43 6.14 -5.50
CA LEU A 380 20.53 5.03 -4.56
C LEU A 380 21.59 5.40 -3.51
N ASP A 381 21.12 5.85 -2.34
CA ASP A 381 21.99 6.24 -1.24
C ASP A 381 22.28 5.07 -0.31
N ASP A 382 23.53 4.98 0.13
CA ASP A 382 24.08 3.96 1.05
C ASP A 382 23.88 2.52 0.58
N LEU A 383 24.24 2.26 -0.67
CA LEU A 383 24.35 0.91 -1.20
C LEU A 383 25.46 0.17 -0.45
N GLY A 384 25.09 -0.67 0.51
CA GLY A 384 25.96 -1.06 1.62
C GLY A 384 25.89 -2.54 1.96
N VAL A 385 25.36 -2.87 3.14
CA VAL A 385 25.40 -4.22 3.73
C VAL A 385 24.17 -5.06 3.34
N GLU A 386 23.23 -4.47 2.60
CA GLU A 386 21.93 -5.05 2.21
C GLU A 386 22.10 -6.22 1.23
N TYR A 387 23.28 -6.38 0.64
CA TYR A 387 23.74 -7.53 -0.14
C TYR A 387 23.70 -8.86 0.62
N ARG A 388 23.49 -8.83 1.95
CA ARG A 388 23.47 -10.04 2.78
C ARG A 388 22.23 -10.91 2.60
N SER A 389 21.17 -10.41 1.98
CA SER A 389 20.03 -11.25 1.58
C SER A 389 20.04 -11.48 0.07
N ASP A 390 19.90 -12.75 -0.33
CA ASP A 390 19.85 -13.14 -1.75
C ASP A 390 18.71 -12.41 -2.49
N TRP A 391 17.60 -12.17 -1.80
CA TRP A 391 16.45 -11.44 -2.34
C TRP A 391 16.77 -9.96 -2.61
N ALA A 392 17.36 -9.23 -1.65
CA ALA A 392 17.69 -7.81 -1.86
C ALA A 392 18.73 -7.66 -2.98
N TYR A 393 19.69 -8.57 -3.03
CA TYR A 393 20.68 -8.63 -4.10
C TYR A 393 20.02 -8.85 -5.47
N GLU A 394 19.09 -9.79 -5.59
CA GLU A 394 18.34 -10.04 -6.83
C GLU A 394 17.57 -8.79 -7.30
N LYS A 395 16.88 -8.11 -6.39
CA LYS A 395 16.07 -6.93 -6.74
C LYS A 395 16.92 -5.73 -7.12
N LEU A 396 17.99 -5.45 -6.38
CA LEU A 396 18.95 -4.42 -6.73
C LEU A 396 19.63 -4.73 -8.07
N TYR A 397 19.96 -6.00 -8.34
CA TYR A 397 20.53 -6.42 -9.62
C TYR A 397 19.61 -6.10 -10.79
N GLN A 398 18.31 -6.39 -10.68
CA GLN A 398 17.32 -6.08 -11.70
C GLN A 398 17.23 -4.56 -12.00
N ILE A 399 17.21 -3.72 -10.96
CA ILE A 399 17.20 -2.26 -11.11
C ILE A 399 18.49 -1.77 -11.80
N VAL A 400 19.64 -2.21 -11.29
CA VAL A 400 20.97 -1.83 -11.78
C VAL A 400 21.15 -2.22 -13.24
N VAL A 401 20.82 -3.46 -13.61
CA VAL A 401 20.97 -3.96 -15.00
C VAL A 401 20.10 -3.17 -15.96
N HIS A 402 18.83 -2.95 -15.61
CA HIS A 402 17.91 -2.21 -16.46
C HIS A 402 18.42 -0.81 -16.77
N ARG A 403 18.81 -0.08 -15.72
CA ARG A 403 19.26 1.30 -15.83
C ARG A 403 20.62 1.41 -16.53
N HIS A 404 21.50 0.42 -16.33
CA HIS A 404 22.80 0.35 -16.99
C HIS A 404 22.62 0.14 -18.50
N ASN A 405 21.81 -0.83 -18.91
CA ASN A 405 21.54 -1.12 -20.32
C ASN A 405 20.91 0.07 -21.06
N GLN A 406 20.14 0.90 -20.37
CA GLN A 406 19.47 2.08 -20.94
C GLN A 406 20.25 3.38 -20.71
N ARG A 407 21.43 3.33 -20.07
CA ARG A 407 22.24 4.50 -19.69
C ARG A 407 21.43 5.58 -18.96
N MET A 408 20.49 5.17 -18.11
CA MET A 408 19.63 6.12 -17.37
C MET A 408 20.43 6.86 -16.30
N PRO A 409 20.23 8.18 -16.12
CA PRO A 409 20.91 8.97 -15.10
C PRO A 409 20.78 8.39 -13.69
N THR A 410 21.88 7.96 -13.10
CA THR A 410 21.86 7.26 -11.80
C THR A 410 23.01 7.70 -10.91
N VAL A 411 22.71 8.14 -9.69
CA VAL A 411 23.70 8.42 -8.65
C VAL A 411 23.70 7.28 -7.64
N ILE A 412 24.87 6.77 -7.29
CA ILE A 412 25.02 5.72 -6.29
C ILE A 412 25.99 6.21 -5.22
N THR A 413 25.64 6.09 -3.95
CA THR A 413 26.62 6.23 -2.86
C THR A 413 26.82 4.88 -2.20
N THR A 414 28.07 4.53 -1.89
CA THR A 414 28.37 3.22 -1.30
C THR A 414 29.50 3.32 -0.29
N SER A 415 29.39 2.59 0.82
CA SER A 415 30.47 2.36 1.76
C SER A 415 31.34 1.15 1.39
N LEU A 416 30.94 0.37 0.37
CA LEU A 416 31.70 -0.78 -0.10
C LEU A 416 32.98 -0.34 -0.80
N ASN A 417 34.04 -1.11 -0.58
CA ASN A 417 35.23 -1.01 -1.40
C ASN A 417 34.98 -1.73 -2.73
N VAL A 418 34.42 -0.98 -3.68
CA VAL A 418 34.08 -1.45 -5.03
C VAL A 418 35.31 -1.89 -5.84
N LEU A 419 36.52 -1.47 -5.47
CA LEU A 419 37.74 -1.88 -6.15
C LEU A 419 38.08 -3.34 -5.86
N ASP A 420 37.92 -3.77 -4.60
CA ASP A 420 38.26 -5.12 -4.14
C ASP A 420 37.07 -6.08 -4.19
N THR A 421 35.85 -5.57 -4.36
CA THR A 421 34.63 -6.39 -4.43
C THR A 421 34.37 -6.87 -5.85
N THR A 422 34.00 -8.14 -6.01
CA THR A 422 33.58 -8.72 -7.29
C THR A 422 32.09 -9.05 -7.25
N GLY A 423 31.41 -8.84 -8.37
CA GLY A 423 29.99 -9.15 -8.50
C GLY A 423 29.31 -8.42 -9.66
N PRO A 424 28.21 -8.97 -10.19
CA PRO A 424 27.44 -8.36 -11.28
C PRO A 424 27.01 -6.90 -11.05
N ILE A 425 26.61 -6.52 -9.83
CA ILE A 425 26.25 -5.12 -9.53
C ILE A 425 27.50 -4.23 -9.58
N VAL A 426 28.57 -4.65 -8.90
CA VAL A 426 29.83 -3.89 -8.83
C VAL A 426 30.49 -3.75 -10.21
N SER A 427 30.41 -4.76 -11.07
CA SER A 427 30.96 -4.67 -12.43
C SER A 427 30.30 -3.58 -13.27
N ARG A 428 29.02 -3.29 -13.03
CA ARG A 428 28.26 -2.23 -13.73
C ARG A 428 28.50 -0.85 -13.12
N ILE A 429 28.65 -0.79 -11.80
CA ILE A 429 29.06 0.43 -11.09
C ILE A 429 30.47 0.89 -11.54
N ARG A 430 31.37 -0.06 -11.84
CA ARG A 430 32.73 0.22 -12.33
C ARG A 430 32.83 0.42 -13.83
N ASP A 431 31.73 0.30 -14.58
CA ASP A 431 31.80 0.44 -16.03
C ASP A 431 32.03 1.90 -16.42
N GLU A 432 33.27 2.22 -16.78
CA GLU A 432 33.70 3.56 -17.20
C GLU A 432 32.97 4.05 -18.45
N LEU A 433 32.44 3.15 -19.28
CA LEU A 433 31.62 3.51 -20.43
C LEU A 433 30.22 3.96 -20.04
N SER A 434 29.78 3.66 -18.82
CA SER A 434 28.44 3.95 -18.34
C SER A 434 28.41 5.05 -17.29
N GLY A 435 29.54 5.40 -16.66
CA GLY A 435 29.59 6.52 -15.74
C GLY A 435 30.93 6.75 -15.05
N MET A 436 30.93 7.75 -14.17
CA MET A 436 32.09 8.13 -13.36
C MET A 436 32.07 7.40 -12.02
N LEU A 437 33.24 6.88 -11.63
CA LEU A 437 33.47 6.29 -10.31
C LEU A 437 34.45 7.17 -9.53
N ILE A 438 34.01 7.71 -8.40
CA ILE A 438 34.77 8.69 -7.61
C ILE A 438 34.93 8.21 -6.18
N ARG A 439 36.19 8.19 -5.75
CA ARG A 439 36.55 7.93 -4.36
C ARG A 439 36.46 9.20 -3.53
N VAL A 440 35.74 9.13 -2.41
CA VAL A 440 35.57 10.21 -1.43
C VAL A 440 36.32 9.81 -0.16
N ASP A 441 37.53 10.33 0.00
CA ASP A 441 38.37 10.10 1.17
C ASP A 441 38.35 11.33 2.06
N ALA A 442 37.73 11.22 3.23
CA ALA A 442 37.72 12.27 4.23
C ALA A 442 37.56 11.70 5.65
N PRO A 443 38.10 12.38 6.67
CA PRO A 443 37.78 12.05 8.07
C PRO A 443 36.28 12.21 8.31
N ASP A 444 35.73 11.42 9.23
CA ASP A 444 34.30 11.49 9.56
C ASP A 444 33.92 12.90 10.04
N TYR A 445 33.05 13.55 9.27
CA TYR A 445 32.51 14.89 9.58
C TYR A 445 31.67 14.89 10.88
N ARG A 446 31.23 13.72 11.37
CA ARG A 446 30.42 13.56 12.59
C ARG A 446 31.26 13.64 13.86
N VAL A 447 32.57 13.41 13.79
CA VAL A 447 33.45 13.42 14.95
C VAL A 447 33.89 14.86 15.25
N LYS A 448 33.06 15.62 15.99
CA LYS A 448 33.51 16.89 16.59
C LYS A 448 34.57 16.60 17.63
N ARG A 449 35.78 17.17 17.48
CA ARG A 449 36.78 17.23 18.54
C ARG A 449 36.13 17.79 19.81
N ARG A 450 35.97 16.96 20.86
CA ARG A 450 35.81 17.47 22.23
C ARG A 450 36.97 18.44 22.44
N GLY A 451 36.66 19.72 22.61
CA GLY A 451 37.64 20.76 22.84
C GLY A 451 38.58 20.32 23.96
N GLY A 452 39.87 20.18 23.64
CA GLY A 452 40.92 20.00 24.62
C GLY A 452 40.94 21.23 25.51
N ASN A 453 40.32 21.10 26.68
CA ASN A 453 40.38 22.05 27.75
C ASN A 453 41.86 22.27 28.08
N ARG A 454 42.35 23.50 27.93
CA ARG A 454 43.66 23.92 28.43
C ARG A 454 43.65 23.78 29.95
N GLN A 455 44.03 22.62 30.47
CA GLN A 455 44.51 22.53 31.85
C GLN A 455 45.91 23.14 31.85
N GLY A 456 45.98 24.37 32.36
CA GLY A 456 47.22 25.02 32.68
C GLY A 456 48.05 24.12 33.59
N THR A 457 49.25 23.78 33.14
CA THR A 457 50.33 23.33 34.00
C THR A 457 50.59 24.43 35.04
N PRO A 458 50.52 24.14 36.35
CA PRO A 458 50.89 25.12 37.36
C PRO A 458 52.41 25.32 37.32
N GLU A 459 52.84 26.55 37.09
CA GLU A 459 54.24 26.97 37.27
C GLU A 459 54.70 26.63 38.69
N HIS A 460 55.72 25.79 38.78
CA HIS A 460 56.39 25.45 40.03
C HIS A 460 57.34 26.60 40.41
N ARG A 461 56.86 27.57 41.20
CA ARG A 461 57.71 28.59 41.85
C ARG A 461 58.43 27.98 43.07
N PRO A 462 59.77 28.09 43.19
CA PRO A 462 60.50 27.56 44.33
C PRO A 462 60.27 28.42 45.59
N ARG A 463 60.01 27.75 46.72
CA ARG A 463 59.86 28.34 48.05
C ARG A 463 61.19 28.96 48.51
N ARG A 464 61.23 30.30 48.64
CA ARG A 464 62.19 30.98 49.52
C ARG A 464 61.74 30.79 50.96
N GLY A 465 62.37 29.87 51.69
CA GLY A 465 62.38 29.88 53.15
C GLY A 465 63.56 30.70 53.63
N ASN A 466 63.33 31.70 54.48
CA ASN A 466 64.38 32.36 55.22
C ASN A 466 64.00 32.38 56.71
N ARG A 467 64.99 31.94 57.53
CA ARG A 467 65.20 32.16 58.96
C ARG A 467 64.36 31.36 59.97
N ARG A 468 65.04 30.44 60.64
CA ARG A 468 65.65 30.79 61.94
C ARG A 468 67.17 30.74 61.82
#